data_AF-A0AAP0BI34-F1
#
_entry.id   AF-A0AAP0BI34-F1
#
_cell.length_a   1.000
_cell.length_b   1.000
_cell.length_c   1.000
_cell.angle_alpha   90.00
_cell.angle_beta   90.00
_cell.angle_gamma   90.00
#
_symmetry.space_group_name_H-M   'P 1'
#
loop_
_entity.id
_entity.type
_entity.pdbx_description
1 polymer ?
#
loop_
_entity_poly.entity_id
_entity_poly.type
_entity_poly.pdbx_seq_one_letter_code
_entity_poly.pdbx_strand_id
1 'polypeptide(L)' 'MAKSMRSKRKKRLRSLRREIVEPFYDKKEAAKLAAQELALAAPKLPVRVRKADADAPAEPTAAMDIKNKVML' A
#
# COMPACT_ATOMS: atom_id res chain seq x y z
N MET A 1 16.25 -23.25 25.12
CA MET A 1 16.43 -23.35 23.64
C MET A 1 15.19 -22.89 22.90
N ALA A 2 15.32 -21.87 22.05
CA ALA A 2 14.22 -21.48 21.18
C ALA A 2 13.91 -22.62 20.19
N LYS A 3 12.63 -22.92 19.98
CA LYS A 3 12.23 -23.96 19.01
C LYS A 3 12.58 -23.49 17.60
N SER A 4 13.22 -24.37 16.83
CA SER A 4 13.50 -24.17 15.40
C SER A 4 12.25 -23.83 14.59
N MET A 5 12.44 -23.08 13.50
CA MET A 5 11.39 -22.77 12.53
C MET A 5 10.71 -24.00 11.94
N ARG A 6 11.45 -25.11 11.80
CA ARG A 6 10.97 -26.40 11.29
C ARG A 6 10.29 -27.27 12.35
N SER A 7 10.21 -26.82 13.60
CA SER A 7 9.53 -27.57 14.66
C SER A 7 8.05 -27.81 14.33
N LYS A 8 7.60 -29.06 14.44
CA LYS A 8 6.21 -29.47 14.16
C LYS A 8 5.20 -28.62 14.93
N ARG A 9 5.45 -28.36 16.23
CA ARG A 9 4.55 -27.55 17.08
C ARG A 9 4.40 -26.12 16.56
N LYS A 10 5.52 -25.45 16.22
CA LYS A 10 5.48 -24.08 15.68
C LYS A 10 4.82 -24.05 14.30
N LYS A 11 5.04 -25.07 13.45
CA LYS A 11 4.41 -25.16 12.14
C LYS A 11 2.88 -25.29 12.26
N ARG A 12 2.37 -26.16 13.14
CA ARG A 12 0.93 -26.29 13.42
C ARG A 12 0.32 -24.99 13.95
N LEU A 13 1.02 -24.31 14.87
CA LEU A 13 0.53 -23.04 15.40
C LEU A 13 0.46 -21.94 14.31
N ARG A 14 1.39 -21.96 13.34
CA ARG A 14 1.33 -21.05 12.20
C ARG A 14 0.19 -21.38 11.24
N SER A 15 -0.11 -22.65 10.96
CA SER A 15 -1.23 -23.01 10.09
C SER A 15 -2.57 -22.62 10.73
N LEU A 16 -2.79 -22.98 12.00
CA LEU A 16 -3.99 -22.58 12.75
C LEU A 16 -4.16 -21.06 12.79
N ARG A 17 -3.07 -20.32 12.99
CA ARG A 17 -3.12 -18.86 12.92
C ARG A 17 -3.48 -18.36 11.53
N ARG A 18 -2.97 -18.98 10.45
CA ARG A 18 -3.35 -18.60 9.08
C ARG A 18 -4.83 -18.86 8.86
N GLU A 19 -5.32 -20.06 9.15
CA GLU A 19 -6.74 -20.42 9.00
C GLU A 19 -7.70 -19.49 9.76
N ILE A 20 -7.30 -19.02 10.95
CA ILE A 20 -8.09 -18.08 11.75
C ILE A 20 -7.93 -16.62 11.30
N VAL A 21 -6.73 -16.22 10.86
CA VAL A 21 -6.36 -14.82 10.60
C VAL A 21 -6.50 -14.42 9.13
N GLU A 22 -6.32 -15.33 8.17
CA GLU A 22 -6.55 -15.12 6.72
C GLU A 22 -7.94 -14.52 6.47
N PRO A 23 -9.04 -15.11 6.98
CA PRO A 23 -10.39 -14.58 6.74
C PRO A 23 -10.60 -13.15 7.27
N PHE A 24 -9.80 -12.74 8.25
CA PHE A 24 -9.85 -11.40 8.83
C PHE A 24 -8.98 -10.38 8.08
N TYR A 25 -7.83 -10.80 7.55
CA TYR A 25 -6.94 -9.92 6.80
C TYR A 25 -7.38 -9.75 5.35
N ASP A 26 -7.90 -10.80 4.71
CA ASP A 26 -8.37 -10.73 3.32
C ASP A 26 -9.50 -9.70 3.18
N LYS A 27 -10.41 -9.63 4.17
CA LYS A 27 -11.48 -8.62 4.19
C LYS A 27 -10.96 -7.19 4.39
N LYS A 28 -9.92 -7.02 5.20
CA LYS A 28 -9.32 -5.70 5.45
C LYS A 28 -8.54 -5.21 4.24
N GLU A 29 -7.74 -6.09 3.64
CA GLU A 29 -6.99 -5.75 2.43
C GLU A 29 -7.91 -5.51 1.24
N ALA A 30 -8.97 -6.32 1.07
CA ALA A 30 -9.99 -6.08 0.05
C ALA A 30 -10.67 -4.71 0.22
N ALA A 31 -10.99 -4.30 1.45
CA ALA A 31 -11.57 -2.98 1.70
C ALA A 31 -10.60 -1.82 1.37
N LYS A 32 -9.31 -1.99 1.65
CA LYS A 32 -8.29 -0.99 1.29
C LYS A 32 -8.12 -0.87 -0.22
N LEU A 33 -8.07 -2.01 -0.92
CA LEU A 33 -7.94 -2.04 -2.38
C LEU A 33 -9.16 -1.40 -3.03
N ALA A 34 -10.38 -1.73 -2.57
CA ALA A 34 -11.61 -1.11 -3.08
C ALA A 34 -11.63 0.43 -2.86
N ALA A 35 -11.15 0.91 -1.72
CA ALA A 35 -11.05 2.35 -1.47
C ALA A 35 -10.06 3.05 -2.41
N GLN A 36 -8.94 2.38 -2.74
CA GLN A 36 -7.96 2.89 -3.70
C GLN A 36 -8.51 2.92 -5.13
N GLU A 37 -9.20 1.86 -5.55
CA GLU A 37 -9.86 1.80 -6.86
C GLU A 37 -10.92 2.90 -7.00
N LEU A 38 -11.73 3.14 -5.97
CA LEU A 38 -12.71 4.22 -5.94
C LEU A 38 -12.05 5.60 -6.00
N ALA A 39 -10.93 5.80 -5.30
CA ALA A 39 -10.19 7.08 -5.36
C ALA A 39 -9.59 7.35 -6.73
N LEU A 40 -9.14 6.30 -7.45
CA LEU A 40 -8.64 6.42 -8.82
C LEU A 40 -9.76 6.68 -9.83
N ALA A 41 -10.93 6.06 -9.63
CA ALA A 41 -12.10 6.26 -10.48
C ALA A 41 -12.79 7.61 -10.23
N ALA A 42 -12.60 8.21 -9.05
CA ALA A 42 -13.21 9.48 -8.70
C ALA A 42 -12.72 10.62 -9.62
N PRO A 43 -13.63 11.49 -10.08
CA PRO A 43 -13.25 12.66 -10.88
C PRO A 43 -12.35 13.59 -10.05
N LYS A 44 -11.30 14.12 -10.69
CA LYS A 44 -10.33 15.02 -10.04
C LYS A 44 -11.06 16.25 -9.51
N LEU A 45 -11.10 16.38 -8.19
CA LEU A 45 -11.69 17.55 -7.54
C LEU A 45 -10.74 18.74 -7.62
N PRO A 46 -11.26 19.97 -7.78
CA PRO A 46 -10.43 21.17 -7.78
C PRO A 46 -9.74 21.30 -6.41
N VAL A 47 -8.41 21.37 -6.44
CA VAL A 47 -7.60 21.56 -5.24
C VAL A 47 -7.83 22.98 -4.72
N ARG A 48 -8.21 23.10 -3.43
CA ARG A 48 -8.26 24.41 -2.77
C ARG A 48 -6.83 24.93 -2.63
N VAL A 49 -6.47 25.86 -3.50
CA VAL A 49 -5.22 26.62 -3.41
C VAL A 49 -5.27 27.45 -2.13
N ARG A 50 -4.29 27.27 -1.23
CA ARG A 50 -4.12 28.21 -0.12
C ARG A 50 -3.55 29.49 -0.73
N LYS A 51 -3.93 30.65 -0.19
CA LYS A 51 -3.60 31.98 -0.72
C LYS A 51 -2.10 32.24 -0.95
N ALA A 52 -1.21 31.39 -0.42
CA ALA A 52 0.24 31.46 -0.60
C ALA A 52 0.74 30.91 -1.95
N ASP A 53 -0.05 30.10 -2.67
CA ASP A 53 0.37 29.47 -3.93
C ASP A 53 -0.26 30.14 -5.16
N ALA A 54 -0.88 31.32 -5.00
CA ALA A 54 -1.61 32.02 -6.06
C ALA A 54 -0.73 32.60 -7.19
N ASP A 55 0.61 32.56 -7.05
CA ASP A 55 1.58 33.10 -8.02
C ASP A 55 2.43 32.02 -8.72
N ALA A 56 2.14 30.72 -8.57
CA ALA A 56 2.87 29.67 -9.28
C ALA A 56 2.06 29.11 -10.47
N PRO A 57 2.55 29.22 -11.72
CA PRO A 57 1.86 28.62 -12.87
C PRO A 57 1.85 27.09 -12.74
N ALA A 58 0.66 26.51 -12.88
CA ALA A 58 0.43 25.08 -12.84
C ALA A 58 1.03 24.37 -14.07
N GLU A 59 2.28 23.92 -13.94
CA GLU A 59 2.91 22.98 -14.87
C GLU A 59 2.46 21.54 -14.57
N PRO A 60 2.05 20.73 -15.57
CA PRO A 60 1.80 19.31 -15.38
C PRO A 60 3.15 18.60 -15.23
N THR A 61 3.50 18.18 -14.01
CA THR A 61 4.70 17.36 -13.76
C THR A 61 4.48 15.93 -14.27
N ALA A 62 4.56 15.77 -15.58
CA ALA A 62 4.91 14.51 -16.23
C ALA A 62 6.38 14.18 -15.93
N ALA A 63 6.68 12.88 -15.82
CA ALA A 63 7.98 12.24 -15.62
C ALA A 63 8.49 12.16 -14.16
N MET A 64 8.21 11.03 -13.50
CA MET A 64 9.13 10.47 -12.51
C MET A 64 10.27 9.77 -13.27
N ASP A 65 11.35 10.49 -13.53
CA ASP A 65 12.62 9.92 -14.02
C ASP A 65 13.24 9.02 -12.93
N ILE A 66 12.92 7.73 -12.97
CA ILE A 66 13.72 6.72 -12.25
C ILE A 66 14.94 6.42 -13.13
N LYS A 67 15.94 7.28 -13.07
CA LYS A 67 17.27 7.01 -13.64
C LYS A 67 18.34 7.07 -12.56
N ASN A 68 19.06 5.95 -12.49
CA ASN A 68 20.31 5.67 -11.80
C ASN A 68 20.13 5.28 -10.33
N LYS A 69 20.46 4.04 -9.94
CA LYS A 69 21.85 3.59 -9.92
C LYS A 69 21.95 2.05 -9.92
N VAL A 70 21.91 1.42 -11.10
CA VAL A 70 22.72 0.21 -11.32
C VAL A 70 24.13 0.73 -11.58
N MET A 71 24.96 0.67 -10.54
CA MET A 71 26.39 0.87 -10.67
C MET A 71 27.04 -0.32 -9.97
N LEU A 72 27.60 -1.19 -10.83
CA LEU A 72 28.62 -2.22 -10.63
C LEU A 72 29.06 -2.52 -9.19
#